data_AF-A0A916MNE8-F1
#
_entry.id   AF-A0A916MNE8-F1
#
_cell.length_a   1.000
_cell.length_b   1.000
_cell.length_c   1.000
_cell.angle_alpha   90.00
_cell.angle_beta   90.00
_cell.angle_gamma   90.00
#
_symmetry.space_group_name_H-M   'P 1'
#
loop_
_entity.id
_entity.type
_entity.pdbx_description
1 polymer ?
#
loop_
_entity_poly.entity_id
_entity_poly.type
_entity_poly.pdbx_seq_one_letter_code
_entity_poly.pdbx_strand_id
1 'polypeptide(L)'
;MRKSGSRQAAVLPLGIKNRLNTELPALVALTAVGEPWFSEEHRSDLLAVALVVGEMAAPGSLQAECAAELQRLCEQSITMAQKVDIALNLAECLPWLQVQPNARIQRALQAVAARRFSVAA
;
A
#
# COMPACT_ATOMS: atom_id res chain seq x y z
N MET A 1 43.68 -2.72 8.53
CA MET A 1 42.57 -3.63 8.18
C MET A 1 41.26 -2.90 8.44
N ARG A 2 40.42 -2.79 7.40
CA ARG A 2 39.28 -1.86 7.34
C ARG A 2 38.12 -2.35 8.21
N LYS A 3 37.59 -1.45 9.06
CA LYS A 3 36.35 -1.62 9.81
C LYS A 3 35.21 -1.82 8.81
N SER A 4 34.59 -3.01 8.80
CA SER A 4 33.44 -3.26 7.93
C SER A 4 32.22 -2.56 8.52
N GLY A 5 31.68 -1.65 7.72
CA GLY A 5 30.69 -0.65 8.11
C GLY A 5 29.39 -1.25 8.59
N SER A 6 28.74 -0.49 9.46
CA SER A 6 27.35 -0.63 9.82
C SER A 6 26.49 -0.87 8.57
N ARG A 7 25.68 -1.94 8.61
CA ARG A 7 24.57 -2.09 7.67
C ARG A 7 23.62 -0.91 7.90
N GLN A 8 23.82 0.16 7.13
CA GLN A 8 22.78 1.15 6.88
C GLN A 8 21.59 0.36 6.36
N ALA A 9 20.58 0.19 7.22
CA ALA A 9 19.26 -0.22 6.83
C ALA A 9 18.79 0.82 5.81
N ALA A 10 18.83 0.44 4.53
CA ALA A 10 18.32 1.25 3.44
C ALA A 10 16.82 1.43 3.68
N VAL A 11 16.48 2.58 4.26
CA VAL A 11 15.12 3.08 4.40
C VAL A 11 14.50 3.09 3.01
N LEU A 12 13.34 2.44 2.86
CA LEU A 12 12.56 2.49 1.63
C LEU A 12 12.27 3.97 1.30
N PRO A 13 12.25 4.38 0.02
CA PRO A 13 11.99 5.76 -0.38
C PRO A 13 10.48 6.08 -0.29
N LEU A 14 9.89 5.84 0.89
CA LEU A 14 8.51 6.17 1.25
C LEU A 14 8.45 7.13 2.45
N GLY A 15 9.59 7.68 2.90
CA GLY A 15 9.62 8.55 4.08
C GLY A 15 9.35 7.86 5.42
N ILE A 16 9.08 6.55 5.44
CA ILE A 16 8.73 5.80 6.65
C ILE A 16 10.00 5.49 7.46
N LYS A 17 10.26 6.31 8.48
CA LYS A 17 11.47 6.26 9.31
C LYS A 17 11.40 5.30 10.50
N ASN A 18 10.26 4.66 10.78
CA ASN A 18 10.15 3.80 11.97
C ASN A 18 9.30 2.55 11.73
N ARG A 19 9.87 1.38 12.04
CA ARG A 19 9.34 0.05 11.63
C ARG A 19 8.35 -0.58 12.59
N LEU A 20 8.22 -0.07 13.83
CA LEU A 20 7.45 -0.72 14.89
C LEU A 20 6.62 0.23 15.76
N ASN A 21 6.72 1.54 15.55
CA ASN A 21 6.01 2.52 16.37
C ASN A 21 5.68 3.76 15.53
N THR A 22 4.44 4.24 15.70
CA THR A 22 3.98 5.63 15.56
C THR A 22 3.52 6.22 14.23
N GLU A 23 3.00 5.47 13.25
CA GLU A 23 2.06 6.09 12.28
C GLU A 23 0.82 5.25 12.03
N LEU A 24 0.91 3.98 11.65
CA LEU A 24 -0.31 3.20 11.34
C LEU A 24 -1.27 3.01 12.53
N PRO A 25 -0.83 2.66 13.75
CA PRO A 25 -1.75 2.51 14.89
C PRO A 25 -2.32 3.85 15.37
N ALA A 26 -1.55 4.95 15.23
CA ALA A 26 -2.01 6.30 15.55
C ALA A 26 -3.00 6.82 14.49
N LEU A 27 -2.80 6.44 13.21
CA LEU A 27 -3.72 6.67 12.12
C LEU A 27 -5.04 5.89 12.35
N VAL A 28 -4.96 4.62 12.76
CA VAL A 28 -6.12 3.78 13.12
C VAL A 28 -6.86 4.31 14.35
N ALA A 29 -6.17 4.93 15.32
CA ALA A 29 -6.78 5.52 16.51
C ALA A 29 -7.40 6.92 16.28
N LEU A 30 -6.87 7.73 15.35
CA LEU A 30 -7.43 9.05 14.99
C LEU A 30 -8.63 8.94 14.02
N THR A 31 -8.79 7.82 13.29
CA THR A 31 -10.00 7.50 12.49
C THR A 31 -11.26 7.22 13.30
N ALA A 32 -11.17 7.11 14.62
CA ALA A 32 -12.34 6.84 15.47
C ALA A 32 -13.27 8.07 15.66
N VAL A 33 -12.83 9.30 15.37
CA VAL A 33 -13.64 10.52 15.59
C VAL A 33 -13.33 11.62 14.55
N GLY A 34 -14.18 11.76 13.52
CA GLY A 34 -14.65 13.09 13.07
C GLY A 34 -13.93 13.91 11.98
N GLU A 35 -12.90 13.45 11.27
CA GLU A 35 -12.20 14.29 10.24
C GLU A 35 -12.33 13.76 8.79
N PRO A 36 -12.30 14.63 7.75
CA PRO A 36 -12.54 14.29 6.34
C PRO A 36 -11.28 13.70 5.70
N TRP A 37 -10.93 12.50 6.16
CA TRP A 37 -9.66 11.84 5.94
C TRP A 37 -9.38 11.30 4.52
N PHE A 38 -10.26 11.56 3.56
CA PHE A 38 -10.16 11.00 2.22
C PHE A 38 -9.92 12.10 1.19
N SER A 39 -8.68 12.60 1.15
CA SER A 39 -8.22 13.41 0.02
C SER A 39 -8.02 12.52 -1.21
N GLU A 40 -7.98 13.15 -2.38
CA GLU A 40 -7.66 12.46 -3.64
C GLU A 40 -6.25 11.86 -3.63
N GLU A 41 -5.32 12.47 -2.88
CA GLU A 41 -3.97 11.98 -2.66
C GLU A 41 -3.96 10.65 -1.91
N HIS A 42 -4.66 10.55 -0.77
CA HIS A 42 -4.78 9.29 -0.02
C HIS A 42 -5.43 8.18 -0.87
N ARG A 43 -6.40 8.52 -1.71
CA ARG A 43 -7.01 7.58 -2.64
C ARG A 43 -6.01 7.05 -3.67
N SER A 44 -5.14 7.93 -4.17
CA SER A 44 -4.11 7.57 -5.14
C SER A 44 -3.07 6.61 -4.54
N ASP A 45 -2.66 6.86 -3.30
CA ASP A 45 -1.73 5.98 -2.57
C ASP A 45 -2.33 4.60 -2.30
N LEU A 46 -3.59 4.55 -1.85
CA LEU A 46 -4.29 3.28 -1.61
C LEU A 46 -4.48 2.48 -2.90
N LEU A 47 -4.82 3.16 -3.99
CA LEU A 47 -4.93 2.53 -5.31
C LEU A 47 -3.58 2.00 -5.78
N ALA A 48 -2.48 2.73 -5.54
CA ALA A 48 -1.14 2.25 -5.85
C ALA A 48 -0.79 0.97 -5.08
N VAL A 49 -1.10 0.92 -3.78
CA VAL A 49 -0.92 -0.30 -2.96
C VAL A 49 -1.74 -1.45 -3.53
N ALA A 50 -3.01 -1.24 -3.83
CA ALA A 50 -3.90 -2.25 -4.40
C ALA A 50 -3.34 -2.83 -5.71
N LEU A 51 -2.92 -1.97 -6.65
CA LEU A 51 -2.40 -2.41 -7.95
C LEU A 51 -1.09 -3.18 -7.83
N VAL A 52 -0.18 -2.73 -6.97
CA VAL A 52 1.11 -3.40 -6.76
C VAL A 52 0.92 -4.75 -6.08
N VAL A 53 0.05 -4.82 -5.06
CA VAL A 53 -0.23 -6.09 -4.39
C VAL A 53 -0.97 -7.04 -5.32
N GLY A 54 -1.96 -6.58 -6.08
CA GLY A 54 -2.67 -7.38 -7.07
C GLY A 54 -1.75 -7.94 -8.16
N GLU A 55 -0.73 -7.18 -8.55
CA GLU A 55 0.28 -7.64 -9.50
C GLU A 55 1.23 -8.70 -8.92
N MET A 56 1.55 -8.59 -7.62
CA MET A 56 2.56 -9.44 -6.98
C MET A 56 1.99 -10.70 -6.35
N ALA A 57 0.75 -10.64 -5.87
CA ALA A 57 0.09 -11.69 -5.12
C ALA A 57 -0.29 -12.86 -6.03
N ALA A 58 -0.33 -14.08 -5.46
CA ALA A 58 -0.77 -15.24 -6.19
C ALA A 58 -2.28 -15.16 -6.47
N PRO A 59 -2.78 -15.55 -7.65
CA PRO A 59 -4.21 -15.60 -7.93
C PRO A 59 -4.95 -16.44 -6.87
N GLY A 60 -6.05 -15.90 -6.33
CA GLY A 60 -6.83 -16.55 -5.27
C GLY A 60 -6.18 -16.53 -3.87
N SER A 61 -5.09 -15.80 -3.67
CA SER A 61 -4.59 -15.54 -2.31
C SER A 61 -5.38 -14.43 -1.64
N LEU A 62 -5.40 -14.42 -0.30
CA LEU A 62 -6.02 -13.37 0.51
C LEU A 62 -5.53 -11.97 0.08
N GLN A 63 -4.23 -11.83 -0.20
CA GLN A 63 -3.68 -10.55 -0.64
C GLN A 63 -4.20 -10.11 -2.01
N ALA A 64 -4.40 -11.05 -2.93
CA ALA A 64 -4.99 -10.74 -4.24
C ALA A 64 -6.46 -10.34 -4.12
N GLU A 65 -7.22 -11.02 -3.25
CA GLU A 65 -8.63 -10.69 -2.97
C GLU A 65 -8.76 -9.31 -2.30
N CYS A 66 -7.98 -9.06 -1.23
CA CYS A 66 -7.97 -7.77 -0.56
C CYS A 66 -7.49 -6.63 -1.46
N ALA A 67 -6.52 -6.88 -2.34
CA ALA A 67 -6.08 -5.90 -3.32
C ALA A 67 -7.18 -5.55 -4.33
N ALA A 68 -7.88 -6.56 -4.85
CA ALA A 68 -9.00 -6.34 -5.78
C ALA A 68 -10.13 -5.54 -5.11
N GLU A 69 -10.45 -5.86 -3.86
CA GLU A 69 -11.47 -5.15 -3.10
C GLU A 69 -11.04 -3.72 -2.77
N LEU A 70 -9.79 -3.52 -2.34
CA LEU A 70 -9.24 -2.19 -2.07
C LEU A 70 -9.26 -1.31 -3.33
N GLN A 71 -8.90 -1.86 -4.50
CA GLN A 71 -9.01 -1.17 -5.78
C GLN A 71 -10.46 -0.77 -6.07
N ARG A 72 -11.40 -1.73 -5.97
CA ARG A 72 -12.83 -1.50 -6.20
C ARG A 72 -13.39 -0.38 -5.31
N LEU A 73 -12.98 -0.35 -4.03
CA LEU A 73 -13.42 0.67 -3.07
C LEU A 73 -12.84 2.06 -3.38
N CYS A 74 -11.59 2.12 -3.83
CA CYS A 74 -10.93 3.39 -4.17
C CYS A 74 -11.47 4.01 -5.47
N GLU A 75 -11.97 3.20 -6.41
CA GLU A 75 -12.57 3.66 -7.67
C GLU A 75 -13.99 4.22 -7.51
N GLN A 76 -14.61 4.06 -6.33
CA GLN A 76 -15.97 4.51 -6.03
C GLN A 76 -16.00 5.81 -5.22
N SER A 77 -17.18 6.40 -5.06
CA SER A 77 -17.40 7.44 -4.05
C SER A 77 -17.36 6.81 -2.66
N ILE A 78 -16.52 7.35 -1.78
CA ILE A 78 -16.18 6.71 -0.50
C ILE A 78 -17.10 7.21 0.60
N THR A 79 -17.88 6.28 1.15
CA THR A 79 -18.75 6.44 2.30
C THR A 79 -18.02 6.07 3.59
N MET A 80 -18.60 6.38 4.75
CA MET A 80 -18.01 6.01 6.04
C MET A 80 -17.88 4.49 6.21
N ALA A 81 -18.86 3.71 5.75
CA ALA A 81 -18.82 2.25 5.81
C ALA A 81 -17.63 1.70 5.00
N GLN A 82 -17.43 2.22 3.78
CA GLN A 82 -16.32 1.81 2.93
C GLN A 82 -14.94 2.17 3.51
N LYS A 83 -14.84 3.19 4.38
CA LYS A 83 -13.56 3.49 5.07
C LYS A 83 -13.13 2.35 5.99
N VAL A 84 -14.07 1.67 6.63
CA VAL A 84 -13.78 0.49 7.47
C VAL A 84 -13.28 -0.65 6.59
N ASP A 85 -13.96 -0.92 5.48
CA ASP A 85 -13.55 -1.96 4.54
C ASP A 85 -12.17 -1.67 3.92
N ILE A 86 -11.90 -0.41 3.59
CA ILE A 86 -10.59 0.04 3.11
C ILE A 86 -9.51 -0.24 4.16
N ALA A 87 -9.76 0.10 5.43
CA ALA A 87 -8.80 -0.14 6.51
C ALA A 87 -8.51 -1.64 6.71
N LEU A 88 -9.53 -2.49 6.64
CA LEU A 88 -9.39 -3.95 6.77
C LEU A 88 -8.57 -4.53 5.61
N ASN A 89 -8.91 -4.19 4.37
CA ASN A 89 -8.18 -4.67 3.20
C ASN A 89 -6.73 -4.15 3.16
N LEU A 90 -6.52 -2.88 3.56
CA LEU A 90 -5.17 -2.31 3.67
C LEU A 90 -4.33 -3.02 4.73
N ALA A 91 -4.94 -3.43 5.85
CA ALA A 91 -4.24 -4.16 6.91
C ALA A 91 -3.72 -5.53 6.45
N GLU A 92 -4.34 -6.14 5.44
CA GLU A 92 -3.85 -7.38 4.83
C GLU A 92 -2.79 -7.11 3.75
N CYS A 93 -2.95 -6.04 2.97
CA CYS A 93 -2.05 -5.70 1.88
C CYS A 93 -0.71 -5.11 2.37
N LEU A 94 -0.75 -4.13 3.27
CA LEU A 94 0.40 -3.28 3.57
C LEU A 94 1.52 -4.02 4.33
N PRO A 95 1.24 -4.77 5.42
CA PRO A 95 2.28 -5.54 6.11
C PRO A 95 2.92 -6.60 5.20
N TRP A 96 2.10 -7.25 4.37
CA TRP A 96 2.59 -8.22 3.40
C TRP A 96 3.51 -7.58 2.36
N LEU A 97 3.15 -6.39 1.85
CA LEU A 97 3.97 -5.64 0.89
C LEU A 97 5.32 -5.20 1.51
N GLN A 98 5.31 -4.79 2.78
CA GLN A 98 6.50 -4.31 3.50
C GLN A 98 7.60 -5.38 3.68
N VAL A 99 7.24 -6.66 3.63
CA VAL A 99 8.21 -7.77 3.74
C VAL A 99 8.69 -8.28 2.38
N GLN A 100 8.19 -7.73 1.27
CA GLN A 100 8.60 -8.17 -0.07
C GLN A 100 9.98 -7.61 -0.45
N PRO A 101 10.75 -8.33 -1.28
CA PRO A 101 12.01 -7.80 -1.81
C PRO A 101 11.79 -6.56 -2.68
N ASN A 102 12.59 -5.50 -2.46
CA ASN A 102 12.47 -4.23 -3.22
C ASN A 102 12.49 -4.42 -4.73
N ALA A 103 13.34 -5.32 -5.23
CA ALA A 103 13.42 -5.62 -6.66
C ALA A 103 12.12 -6.21 -7.21
N ARG A 104 11.37 -6.97 -6.40
CA ARG A 104 10.06 -7.51 -6.78
C ARG A 104 9.01 -6.41 -6.85
N ILE A 105 9.00 -5.51 -5.86
CA ILE A 105 8.11 -4.33 -5.84
C ILE A 105 8.38 -3.43 -7.03
N GLN A 106 9.65 -3.14 -7.35
CA GLN A 106 10.02 -2.32 -8.50
C GLN A 106 9.54 -2.91 -9.83
N ARG A 107 9.68 -4.23 -10.03
CA ARG A 107 9.15 -4.90 -11.23
C ARG A 107 7.64 -4.79 -11.33
N ALA A 108 6.93 -4.96 -10.22
CA ALA A 108 5.48 -4.82 -10.19
C ALA A 108 5.04 -3.39 -10.54
N LEU A 109 5.69 -2.37 -9.98
CA LEU A 109 5.45 -0.97 -10.33
C LEU A 109 5.64 -0.71 -11.83
N GLN A 110 6.73 -1.23 -12.42
CA GLN A 110 6.98 -1.12 -13.86
C GLN A 110 5.89 -1.81 -14.69
N ALA A 111 5.46 -3.01 -14.28
CA ALA A 111 4.43 -3.78 -14.98
C ALA A 111 3.04 -3.12 -14.90
N VAL A 112 2.72 -2.50 -13.76
CA VAL A 112 1.48 -1.71 -13.57
C VAL A 112 1.53 -0.44 -14.44
N ALA A 113 2.64 0.30 -14.41
CA ALA A 113 2.81 1.51 -15.21
C ALA A 113 2.68 1.19 -16.71
N ALA A 114 3.37 0.15 -17.19
CA ALA A 114 3.32 -0.27 -18.59
C ALA A 114 1.88 -0.60 -19.07
N ARG A 115 1.07 -1.25 -18.21
CA ARG A 115 -0.34 -1.55 -18.50
C ARG A 115 -1.21 -0.30 -18.58
N ARG A 116 -1.03 0.67 -17.68
CA ARG A 116 -1.84 1.91 -17.73
C ARG A 116 -1.51 2.78 -18.93
N PHE A 117 -0.25 2.84 -19.36
CA PHE A 117 0.13 3.59 -20.56
C PHE A 117 -0.28 2.91 -21.88
N SER A 118 -0.53 1.60 -21.87
CA SER A 118 -1.03 0.88 -23.05
C SER A 118 -2.56 0.91 -23.19
N VAL A 119 -3.30 1.22 -22.12
CA VAL A 119 -4.76 1.43 -22.15
C VAL A 119 -5.14 2.88 -22.51
N ALA A 120 -4.20 3.83 -22.40
CA ALA A 120 -4.41 5.24 -22.71
C ALA A 120 -3.95 5.66 -24.12
N ALA A 121 -3.47 4.72 -24.94
CA ALA A 121 -3.03 4.91 -26.32
C ALA A 121 -4.01 4.26 -27.29
#